data_AF-A0A520FTE4-F1
#
_entry.id   AF-A0A520FTE4-F1
#
_cell.length_a   1.000
_cell.length_b   1.000
_cell.length_c   1.000
_cell.angle_alpha   90.00
_cell.angle_beta   90.00
_cell.angle_gamma   90.00
#
_symmetry.space_group_name_H-M   'P 1'
#
loop_
_entity.id
_entity.type
_entity.pdbx_description
1 polymer ?
#
loop_
_entity_poly.entity_id
_entity_poly.type
_entity_poly.pdbx_seq_one_letter_code
_entity_poly.pdbx_strand_id
1 'polypeptide(L)'
;MTTPGPDIVESIRVFTPLGLALHDLVSDTRVVDGLRVDARPVGGGRMSHAFQTRSGAYAFRGLEGMRSVEMAGTGERPSIPVGHEFDVSVVDLKARFVPLVLRVPAPTVGLISQAELDLAGALAESVPLEELPVYLFSSATRILPAHIAAVRAQLADASSGEPAAFARLEAVVDPDGPGRRSYSGLSDESGTVVVPFAYPRFGAVPGAIASVPAAGTRGEPTLERHWPLRILVHYEPAVLDRPPGLPAATLGSILTQRRAQVWTATVGLPGEAFDTTLRYGTELVLRTAGDMQSRLLIRASAP
;
A
#
# COMPACT_ATOMS: atom_id res chain seq x y z
N MET A 1 -21.27 5.56 -55.33
CA MET A 1 -20.21 4.55 -55.48
C MET A 1 -19.56 4.36 -54.12
N THR A 2 -19.87 3.26 -53.44
CA THR A 2 -19.22 2.84 -52.20
C THR A 2 -17.95 2.07 -52.56
N THR A 3 -16.80 2.56 -52.14
CA THR A 3 -15.52 1.85 -52.30
C THR A 3 -15.58 0.57 -51.47
N PRO A 4 -15.31 -0.62 -52.04
CA PRO A 4 -15.24 -1.85 -51.25
C PRO A 4 -14.15 -1.69 -50.18
N GLY A 5 -14.52 -1.96 -48.93
CA GLY A 5 -13.57 -1.98 -47.82
C GLY A 5 -12.58 -3.15 -47.98
N PRO A 6 -11.39 -3.07 -47.35
CA PRO A 6 -10.41 -4.15 -47.40
C PRO A 6 -10.98 -5.45 -46.82
N ASP A 7 -10.80 -6.58 -47.53
CA ASP A 7 -11.12 -7.91 -47.05
C ASP A 7 -10.13 -8.35 -45.95
N ILE A 8 -10.66 -8.66 -44.77
CA ILE A 8 -9.86 -9.18 -43.64
C ILE A 8 -9.69 -10.69 -43.84
N VAL A 9 -8.49 -11.11 -44.24
CA VAL A 9 -8.17 -12.52 -44.52
C VAL A 9 -7.83 -13.30 -43.25
N GLU A 10 -7.27 -12.63 -42.23
CA GLU A 10 -6.86 -13.26 -40.98
C GLU A 10 -6.99 -12.27 -39.81
N SER A 11 -7.50 -12.75 -38.66
CA SER A 11 -7.55 -11.98 -37.42
C SER A 11 -6.87 -12.77 -36.32
N ILE A 12 -5.73 -12.27 -35.85
CA ILE A 12 -5.00 -12.85 -34.71
C ILE A 12 -5.41 -12.09 -33.45
N ARG A 13 -5.90 -12.81 -32.45
CA ARG A 13 -6.19 -12.27 -31.12
C ARG A 13 -5.15 -12.81 -30.14
N VAL A 14 -4.43 -11.90 -29.48
CA VAL A 14 -3.47 -12.27 -28.43
C VAL A 14 -4.05 -11.87 -27.09
N PHE A 15 -4.33 -12.86 -26.25
CA PHE A 15 -4.81 -12.63 -24.88
C PHE A 15 -3.66 -12.20 -23.97
N THR A 16 -3.93 -11.36 -22.99
CA THR A 16 -2.97 -10.98 -21.95
C THR A 16 -3.32 -11.77 -20.68
N PRO A 17 -2.54 -12.80 -20.31
CA PRO A 17 -2.89 -13.70 -19.21
C PRO A 17 -2.95 -13.01 -17.85
N LEU A 18 -2.30 -11.87 -17.69
CA LEU A 18 -2.21 -11.14 -16.44
C LEU A 18 -2.30 -9.64 -16.70
N GLY A 19 -3.16 -8.96 -15.94
CA GLY A 19 -3.29 -7.51 -15.92
C GLY A 19 -3.48 -6.99 -14.49
N LEU A 20 -2.90 -5.84 -14.19
CA LEU A 20 -3.05 -5.16 -12.90
C LEU A 20 -3.24 -3.65 -13.08
N ALA A 21 -4.04 -3.06 -12.19
CA ALA A 21 -4.10 -1.62 -12.00
C ALA A 21 -3.49 -1.25 -10.66
N LEU A 22 -2.48 -0.39 -10.70
CA LEU A 22 -1.79 0.13 -9.52
C LEU A 22 -2.32 1.52 -9.22
N HIS A 23 -2.77 1.75 -7.99
CA HIS A 23 -3.36 3.01 -7.55
C HIS A 23 -2.51 3.65 -6.44
N ASP A 24 -2.54 4.96 -6.39
CA ASP A 24 -1.95 5.75 -5.33
C ASP A 24 -2.96 5.84 -4.17
N LEU A 25 -2.56 5.38 -2.98
CA LEU A 25 -3.43 5.40 -1.79
C LEU A 25 -3.85 6.82 -1.39
N VAL A 26 -3.05 7.85 -1.70
CA VAL A 26 -3.30 9.23 -1.26
C VAL A 26 -4.29 9.95 -2.16
N SER A 27 -4.13 9.81 -3.47
CA SER A 27 -4.96 10.50 -4.46
C SER A 27 -6.09 9.64 -5.01
N ASP A 28 -6.10 8.34 -4.72
CA ASP A 28 -7.00 7.35 -5.31
C ASP A 28 -6.99 7.34 -6.84
N THR A 29 -5.83 7.66 -7.42
CA THR A 29 -5.64 7.71 -8.87
C THR A 29 -4.74 6.59 -9.35
N ARG A 30 -5.01 6.08 -10.56
CA ARG A 30 -4.14 5.10 -11.22
C ARG A 30 -2.75 5.69 -11.47
N VAL A 31 -1.71 4.93 -11.12
CA VAL A 31 -0.31 5.31 -11.35
C VAL A 31 0.12 4.78 -12.71
N VAL A 32 0.15 5.69 -13.69
CA VAL A 32 0.36 5.35 -15.11
C VAL A 32 1.79 5.60 -15.58
N ASP A 33 2.68 6.06 -14.73
CA ASP A 33 4.02 6.46 -15.13
C ASP A 33 5.06 6.18 -14.04
N GLY A 34 6.33 6.10 -14.42
CA GLY A 34 7.46 5.97 -13.48
C GLY A 34 7.60 4.60 -12.82
N LEU A 35 6.69 3.65 -13.05
CA LEU A 35 6.79 2.31 -12.52
C LEU A 35 7.48 1.35 -13.50
N ARG A 36 8.39 0.53 -12.98
CA ARG A 36 8.86 -0.70 -13.61
C ARG A 36 8.10 -1.86 -12.97
N VAL A 37 7.36 -2.60 -13.79
CA VAL A 37 6.50 -3.70 -13.34
C VAL A 37 6.93 -4.96 -14.09
N ASP A 38 7.46 -5.93 -13.35
CA ASP A 38 8.07 -7.14 -13.88
C ASP A 38 7.44 -8.37 -13.24
N ALA A 39 7.30 -9.47 -13.98
CA ALA A 39 6.74 -10.73 -13.48
C ALA A 39 7.64 -11.91 -13.82
N ARG A 40 7.71 -12.89 -12.91
CA ARG A 40 8.34 -14.19 -13.15
C ARG A 40 7.58 -15.30 -12.42
N PRO A 41 7.69 -16.57 -12.84
CA PRO A 41 7.09 -17.67 -12.09
C PRO A 41 7.63 -17.75 -10.66
N VAL A 42 6.78 -18.15 -9.71
CA VAL A 42 7.21 -18.47 -8.33
C VAL A 42 8.24 -19.60 -8.37
N GLY A 43 9.31 -19.46 -7.59
CA GLY A 43 10.44 -20.40 -7.60
C GLY A 43 11.54 -20.07 -8.61
N GLY A 44 11.33 -19.08 -9.48
CA GLY A 44 12.30 -18.61 -10.47
C GLY A 44 11.86 -18.86 -11.91
N GLY A 45 12.61 -18.31 -12.86
CA GLY A 45 12.29 -18.36 -14.29
C GLY A 45 12.63 -17.07 -14.98
N ARG A 46 12.20 -16.94 -16.24
CA ARG A 46 12.48 -15.74 -17.03
C ARG A 46 11.63 -14.56 -16.53
N MET A 47 12.27 -13.40 -16.34
CA MET A 47 11.57 -12.16 -16.06
C MET A 47 10.88 -11.64 -17.33
N SER A 48 9.61 -11.30 -17.21
CA SER A 48 8.80 -10.68 -18.24
C SER A 48 8.41 -9.27 -17.81
N HIS A 49 8.66 -8.29 -18.68
CA HIS A 49 8.31 -6.89 -18.44
C HIS A 49 6.85 -6.64 -18.80
N ALA A 50 6.12 -5.90 -17.96
CA ALA A 50 4.79 -5.43 -18.31
C ALA A 50 4.86 -4.35 -19.40
N PHE A 51 3.84 -4.28 -20.24
CA PHE A 51 3.56 -3.12 -21.06
C PHE A 51 2.29 -2.43 -20.57
N GLN A 52 2.21 -1.14 -20.82
CA GLN A 52 1.05 -0.36 -20.42
C GLN A 52 -0.02 -0.36 -21.52
N THR A 53 -1.26 -0.56 -21.12
CA THR A 53 -2.43 -0.46 -21.99
C THR A 53 -2.94 0.98 -22.07
N ARG A 54 -3.85 1.28 -23.02
CA ARG A 54 -4.46 2.62 -23.15
C ARG A 54 -5.27 3.07 -21.93
N SER A 55 -5.78 2.13 -21.14
CA SER A 55 -6.48 2.44 -19.89
C SER A 55 -5.51 2.71 -18.74
N GLY A 56 -4.20 2.56 -18.95
CA GLY A 56 -3.18 2.74 -17.93
C GLY A 56 -2.93 1.50 -17.06
N ALA A 57 -3.58 0.37 -17.33
CA ALA A 57 -3.26 -0.91 -16.68
C ALA A 57 -1.94 -1.48 -17.19
N TYR A 58 -1.22 -2.20 -16.34
CA TYR A 58 -0.02 -2.96 -16.69
C TYR A 58 -0.45 -4.37 -17.07
N ALA A 59 -0.06 -4.82 -18.26
CA ALA A 59 -0.41 -6.13 -18.78
C ALA A 59 0.85 -6.90 -19.18
N PHE A 60 0.79 -8.22 -19.08
CA PHE A 60 1.90 -9.10 -19.43
C PHE A 60 1.56 -9.96 -20.64
N ARG A 61 2.61 -10.28 -21.40
CA ARG A 61 2.64 -11.25 -22.51
C ARG A 61 3.95 -12.02 -22.46
N GLY A 62 4.00 -13.19 -23.08
CA GLY A 62 5.15 -14.08 -23.06
C GLY A 62 5.48 -14.59 -21.66
N LEU A 63 4.50 -14.65 -20.74
CA LEU A 63 4.70 -15.26 -19.43
C LEU A 63 5.06 -16.74 -19.61
N GLU A 64 6.05 -17.20 -18.87
CA GLU A 64 6.52 -18.59 -18.95
C GLU A 64 5.37 -19.56 -18.60
N GLY A 65 5.14 -20.56 -19.45
CA GLY A 65 3.99 -21.47 -19.33
C GLY A 65 2.65 -20.93 -19.86
N MET A 66 2.51 -19.65 -20.20
CA MET A 66 1.22 -19.04 -20.57
C MET A 66 0.94 -18.95 -22.08
N ARG A 67 1.84 -19.46 -22.92
CA ARG A 67 1.74 -19.33 -24.39
C ARG A 67 0.43 -19.91 -24.96
N SER A 68 -0.06 -21.01 -24.40
CA SER A 68 -1.32 -21.64 -24.82
C SER A 68 -2.53 -20.76 -24.55
N VAL A 69 -2.50 -19.99 -23.45
CA VAL A 69 -3.56 -19.02 -23.10
C VAL A 69 -3.50 -17.80 -24.01
N GLU A 70 -2.30 -17.30 -24.28
CA GLU A 70 -2.06 -16.12 -25.13
C GLU A 70 -2.52 -16.32 -26.57
N MET A 71 -2.39 -17.54 -27.08
CA MET A 71 -2.62 -17.91 -28.48
C MET A 71 -3.88 -18.77 -28.69
N ALA A 72 -4.84 -18.73 -27.77
CA ALA A 72 -6.10 -19.45 -27.92
C ALA A 72 -6.79 -19.04 -29.24
N GLY A 73 -7.20 -20.04 -30.04
CA GLY A 73 -7.75 -19.84 -31.37
C GLY A 73 -8.99 -18.94 -31.42
N THR A 74 -9.30 -18.42 -32.60
CA THR A 74 -10.49 -17.58 -32.81
C THR A 74 -11.78 -18.37 -32.55
N GLY A 75 -12.47 -18.07 -31.45
CA GLY A 75 -13.85 -18.54 -31.21
C GLY A 75 -14.04 -19.36 -29.94
N GLU A 76 -12.97 -19.88 -29.34
CA GLU A 76 -13.04 -20.59 -28.07
C GLU A 76 -12.53 -19.70 -26.94
N ARG A 77 -13.34 -19.54 -25.89
CA ARG A 77 -12.82 -18.97 -24.64
C ARG A 77 -11.77 -19.98 -24.15
N PRO A 78 -10.50 -19.59 -23.96
CA PRO A 78 -9.51 -20.53 -23.47
C PRO A 78 -10.04 -21.19 -22.21
N SER A 79 -10.04 -22.52 -22.17
CA SER A 79 -10.18 -23.23 -20.91
C SER A 79 -9.04 -22.74 -20.03
N ILE A 80 -9.39 -22.03 -18.96
CA ILE A 80 -8.42 -21.49 -18.00
C ILE A 80 -7.59 -22.69 -17.51
N PRO A 81 -6.29 -22.78 -17.82
CA PRO A 81 -5.47 -23.90 -17.39
C PRO A 81 -5.35 -23.93 -15.87
N VAL A 82 -4.68 -24.96 -15.34
CA VAL A 82 -4.20 -24.95 -13.96
C VAL A 82 -3.50 -23.62 -13.70
N GLY A 83 -3.93 -22.91 -12.66
CA GLY A 83 -3.38 -21.61 -12.30
C GLY A 83 -1.88 -21.73 -11.99
N HIS A 84 -1.09 -20.85 -12.59
CA HIS A 84 0.32 -20.68 -12.25
C HIS A 84 0.47 -19.42 -11.39
N GLU A 85 1.36 -19.47 -10.41
CA GLU A 85 1.67 -18.29 -9.59
C GLU A 85 2.88 -17.55 -10.14
N PHE A 86 2.80 -16.22 -10.09
CA PHE A 86 3.86 -15.32 -10.49
C PHE A 86 4.20 -14.34 -9.36
N ASP A 87 5.48 -14.10 -9.14
CA ASP A 87 5.93 -12.96 -8.34
C ASP A 87 6.00 -11.73 -9.27
N VAL A 88 5.19 -10.72 -9.00
CA VAL A 88 5.14 -9.43 -9.69
C VAL A 88 5.87 -8.38 -8.86
N SER A 89 7.04 -7.94 -9.32
CA SER A 89 7.82 -6.87 -8.71
C SER A 89 7.38 -5.52 -9.25
N VAL A 90 7.12 -4.57 -8.35
CA VAL A 90 6.78 -3.19 -8.68
C VAL A 90 7.84 -2.27 -8.06
N VAL A 91 8.54 -1.52 -8.92
CA VAL A 91 9.57 -0.55 -8.51
C VAL A 91 9.22 0.81 -9.09
N ASP A 92 9.10 1.83 -8.25
CA ASP A 92 8.93 3.21 -8.71
C ASP A 92 10.29 3.87 -8.96
N LEU A 93 10.60 4.12 -10.23
CA LEU A 93 11.83 4.78 -10.66
C LEU A 93 11.90 6.26 -10.23
N LYS A 94 10.79 6.81 -9.75
CA LYS A 94 10.71 8.18 -9.21
C LYS A 94 10.74 8.23 -7.67
N ALA A 95 10.92 7.09 -7.00
CA ALA A 95 10.99 6.98 -5.54
C ALA A 95 9.81 7.63 -4.79
N ARG A 96 8.60 7.61 -5.35
CA ARG A 96 7.36 8.08 -4.71
C ARG A 96 6.70 6.97 -3.90
N PHE A 97 6.92 5.71 -4.26
CA PHE A 97 6.31 4.54 -3.62
C PHE A 97 7.36 3.55 -3.12
N VAL A 98 7.03 2.82 -2.04
CA VAL A 98 7.86 1.74 -1.52
C VAL A 98 7.83 0.56 -2.52
N PRO A 99 8.99 -0.04 -2.86
CA PRO A 99 9.02 -1.25 -3.69
C PRO A 99 8.19 -2.36 -3.07
N LEU A 100 7.47 -3.11 -3.89
CA LEU A 100 6.65 -4.23 -3.42
C LEU A 100 6.70 -5.41 -4.38
N VAL A 101 6.42 -6.60 -3.84
CA VAL A 101 6.23 -7.82 -4.61
C VAL A 101 4.84 -8.36 -4.33
N LEU A 102 4.08 -8.66 -5.38
CA LEU A 102 2.77 -9.32 -5.31
C LEU A 102 2.94 -10.77 -5.76
N ARG A 103 2.37 -11.74 -5.05
CA ARG A 103 2.21 -13.09 -5.57
C ARG A 103 0.83 -13.19 -6.18
N VAL A 104 0.77 -13.45 -7.48
CA VAL A 104 -0.48 -13.39 -8.24
C VAL A 104 -0.74 -14.69 -9.00
N PRO A 105 -1.97 -15.22 -9.00
CA PRO A 105 -2.32 -16.31 -9.91
C PRO A 105 -2.47 -15.79 -11.34
N ALA A 106 -2.18 -16.63 -12.32
CA ALA A 106 -2.47 -16.40 -13.73
C ALA A 106 -2.87 -17.72 -14.43
N PRO A 107 -3.75 -17.68 -15.45
CA PRO A 107 -4.32 -16.46 -16.02
C PRO A 107 -5.47 -15.88 -15.17
N THR A 108 -5.68 -14.58 -15.25
CA THR A 108 -6.80 -13.89 -14.60
C THR A 108 -7.82 -13.38 -15.61
N VAL A 109 -9.07 -13.19 -15.17
CA VAL A 109 -10.11 -12.55 -15.98
C VAL A 109 -10.20 -11.09 -15.58
N GLY A 110 -9.65 -10.21 -16.41
CA GLY A 110 -9.68 -8.77 -16.15
C GLY A 110 -8.44 -8.30 -15.40
N LEU A 111 -8.62 -7.36 -14.47
CA LEU A 111 -7.54 -6.79 -13.67
C LEU A 111 -7.55 -7.41 -12.28
N ILE A 112 -6.36 -7.73 -11.78
CA ILE A 112 -6.22 -8.21 -10.41
C ILE A 112 -6.68 -7.15 -9.41
N SER A 113 -7.50 -7.60 -8.47
CA SER A 113 -7.99 -6.85 -7.32
C SER A 113 -7.35 -7.33 -6.02
N GLN A 114 -7.49 -6.55 -4.95
CA GLN A 114 -7.00 -6.96 -3.62
C GLN A 114 -7.71 -8.20 -3.06
N ALA A 115 -8.97 -8.40 -3.43
CA ALA A 115 -9.76 -9.56 -3.02
C ALA A 115 -9.16 -10.86 -3.57
N GLU A 116 -8.73 -10.86 -4.83
CA GLU A 116 -8.07 -12.02 -5.46
C GLU A 116 -6.69 -12.32 -4.88
N LEU A 117 -6.06 -11.33 -4.24
CA LEU A 117 -4.76 -11.47 -3.58
C LEU A 117 -4.88 -11.84 -2.09
N ASP A 118 -6.10 -12.04 -1.57
CA ASP A 118 -6.39 -12.29 -0.16
C ASP A 118 -5.77 -11.22 0.79
N LEU A 119 -5.68 -9.97 0.32
CA LEU A 119 -5.12 -8.86 1.10
C LEU A 119 -6.20 -8.11 1.90
N ALA A 120 -7.47 -8.46 1.67
CA ALA A 120 -8.64 -7.79 2.22
C ALA A 120 -8.60 -7.69 3.75
N GLY A 121 -8.30 -8.78 4.46
CA GLY A 121 -8.35 -8.81 5.93
C GLY A 121 -7.43 -7.78 6.60
N ALA A 122 -6.26 -7.52 6.01
CA ALA A 122 -5.26 -6.63 6.58
C ALA A 122 -5.53 -5.14 6.28
N LEU A 123 -6.30 -4.84 5.22
CA LEU A 123 -6.60 -3.48 4.75
C LEU A 123 -8.07 -3.08 4.87
N ALA A 124 -8.94 -4.00 5.32
CA ALA A 124 -10.39 -3.82 5.39
C ALA A 124 -10.84 -2.55 6.14
N GLU A 125 -10.10 -2.13 7.17
CA GLU A 125 -10.43 -0.91 7.94
C GLU A 125 -10.03 0.39 7.21
N SER A 126 -9.11 0.31 6.25
CA SER A 126 -8.59 1.48 5.52
C SER A 126 -9.27 1.68 4.16
N VAL A 127 -9.84 0.63 3.55
CA VAL A 127 -10.33 0.68 2.16
C VAL A 127 -11.61 -0.19 1.97
N PRO A 128 -12.67 0.29 1.28
CA PRO A 128 -13.91 -0.47 1.07
C PRO A 128 -13.72 -1.75 0.22
N LEU A 129 -14.14 -2.92 0.71
CA LEU A 129 -13.68 -4.24 0.23
C LEU A 129 -14.01 -4.69 -1.21
N GLU A 130 -14.91 -4.04 -1.94
CA GLU A 130 -15.38 -4.55 -3.25
C GLU A 130 -14.58 -3.95 -4.42
N GLU A 131 -13.99 -4.82 -5.26
CA GLU A 131 -13.26 -4.48 -6.50
C GLU A 131 -12.05 -3.53 -6.34
N LEU A 132 -11.39 -3.55 -5.18
CA LEU A 132 -10.30 -2.61 -4.94
C LEU A 132 -9.09 -2.85 -5.84
N PRO A 133 -8.53 -1.78 -6.44
CA PRO A 133 -7.25 -1.85 -7.10
C PRO A 133 -6.14 -2.13 -6.09
N VAL A 134 -4.99 -2.57 -6.59
CA VAL A 134 -3.80 -2.72 -5.75
C VAL A 134 -3.25 -1.33 -5.44
N TYR A 135 -3.24 -0.94 -4.17
CA TYR A 135 -2.70 0.35 -3.73
C TYR A 135 -1.20 0.26 -3.46
N LEU A 136 -0.48 1.29 -3.88
CA LEU A 136 0.93 1.51 -3.57
C LEU A 136 1.07 2.32 -2.28
N PHE A 137 2.00 1.92 -1.43
CA PHE A 137 2.34 2.65 -0.21
C PHE A 137 3.34 3.76 -0.53
N SER A 138 3.12 4.95 0.03
CA SER A 138 3.99 6.10 -0.20
C SER A 138 5.37 5.90 0.42
N SER A 139 6.42 6.24 -0.32
CA SER A 139 7.78 6.36 0.22
C SER A 139 7.87 7.52 1.20
N ALA A 140 8.70 7.40 2.23
CA ALA A 140 8.98 8.49 3.16
C ALA A 140 9.60 9.72 2.47
N THR A 141 10.25 9.57 1.33
CA THR A 141 10.81 10.70 0.56
C THR A 141 9.78 11.45 -0.29
N ARG A 142 8.54 10.95 -0.37
CA ARG A 142 7.48 11.56 -1.17
C ARG A 142 7.04 12.89 -0.56
N ILE A 143 6.98 13.92 -1.40
CA ILE A 143 6.37 15.22 -1.06
C ILE A 143 4.85 15.04 -1.06
N LEU A 144 4.22 15.37 0.08
CA LEU A 144 2.77 15.29 0.25
C LEU A 144 2.12 16.68 0.11
N PRO A 145 0.90 16.77 -0.46
CA PRO A 145 0.15 18.02 -0.45
C PRO A 145 -0.13 18.54 0.96
N ALA A 146 -0.13 19.85 1.17
CA ALA A 146 -0.28 20.47 2.50
C ALA A 146 -1.61 20.14 3.23
N HIS A 147 -2.64 19.70 2.51
CA HIS A 147 -3.93 19.31 3.09
C HIS A 147 -3.98 17.83 3.54
N ILE A 148 -2.89 17.10 3.36
CA ILE A 148 -2.73 15.71 3.80
C ILE A 148 -1.95 15.71 5.12
N ALA A 149 -2.48 14.99 6.11
CA ALA A 149 -1.76 14.68 7.33
C ALA A 149 -0.72 13.59 7.05
N ALA A 150 0.41 13.64 7.75
CA ALA A 150 1.46 12.64 7.63
C ALA A 150 2.00 12.25 8.99
N VAL A 151 2.08 10.95 9.23
CA VAL A 151 2.84 10.37 10.35
C VAL A 151 4.11 9.77 9.77
N ARG A 152 5.28 10.18 10.26
CA ARG A 152 6.59 9.71 9.80
C ARG A 152 7.34 9.03 10.92
N ALA A 153 8.14 8.02 10.58
CA ALA A 153 9.07 7.40 11.51
C ALA A 153 10.27 6.79 10.77
N GLN A 154 11.38 6.67 11.50
CA GLN A 154 12.44 5.73 11.18
C GLN A 154 12.37 4.59 12.21
N LEU A 155 12.00 3.40 11.76
CA LEU A 155 11.78 2.22 12.59
C LEU A 155 13.07 1.42 12.71
N ALA A 156 13.40 1.02 13.94
CA ALA A 156 14.54 0.14 14.21
C ALA A 156 14.16 -0.93 15.23
N ASP A 157 14.68 -2.15 15.05
CA ASP A 157 14.53 -3.22 16.03
C ASP A 157 15.38 -2.90 17.26
N ALA A 158 14.73 -2.78 18.41
CA ALA A 158 15.33 -2.47 19.71
C ALA A 158 16.36 -3.52 20.16
N SER A 159 16.31 -4.73 19.61
CA SER A 159 17.17 -5.85 20.02
C SER A 159 18.48 -5.85 19.23
N SER A 160 18.40 -5.64 17.91
CA SER A 160 19.56 -5.66 17.00
C SER A 160 20.11 -4.27 16.71
N GLY A 161 19.30 -3.21 16.83
CA GLY A 161 19.60 -1.86 16.40
C GLY A 161 19.44 -1.65 14.89
N GLU A 162 19.15 -2.70 14.13
CA GLU A 162 19.00 -2.67 12.67
C GLU A 162 17.68 -2.00 12.24
N PRO A 163 17.61 -1.46 11.01
CA PRO A 163 16.36 -0.97 10.46
C PRO A 163 15.28 -2.04 10.44
N ALA A 164 14.07 -1.69 10.88
CA ALA A 164 12.91 -2.57 10.82
C ALA A 164 12.31 -2.57 9.40
N ALA A 165 13.05 -3.15 8.45
CA ALA A 165 12.66 -3.18 7.05
C ALA A 165 11.31 -3.86 6.82
N PHE A 166 10.49 -3.28 5.94
CA PHE A 166 9.15 -3.78 5.58
C PHE A 166 8.19 -3.99 6.77
N ALA A 167 8.35 -3.23 7.86
CA ALA A 167 7.35 -3.14 8.93
C ALA A 167 6.14 -2.32 8.46
N ARG A 168 4.97 -2.64 8.99
CA ARG A 168 3.74 -1.86 8.76
C ARG A 168 3.46 -0.95 9.95
N LEU A 169 3.29 0.35 9.67
CA LEU A 169 2.86 1.34 10.67
C LEU A 169 1.39 1.68 10.42
N GLU A 170 0.59 1.58 11.47
CA GLU A 170 -0.84 1.87 11.44
C GLU A 170 -1.14 3.06 12.37
N ALA A 171 -1.81 4.07 11.83
CA ALA A 171 -2.29 5.23 12.58
C ALA A 171 -3.81 5.17 12.70
N VAL A 172 -4.29 4.93 13.92
CA VAL A 172 -5.71 4.95 14.26
C VAL A 172 -6.09 6.34 14.75
N VAL A 173 -6.87 7.05 13.95
CA VAL A 173 -7.34 8.41 14.26
C VAL A 173 -8.65 8.35 15.03
N ASP A 174 -8.79 9.18 16.05
CA ASP A 174 -9.96 9.18 16.95
C ASP A 174 -10.24 7.78 17.54
N PRO A 175 -9.24 7.16 18.20
CA PRO A 175 -9.27 5.73 18.52
C PRO A 175 -10.44 5.31 19.43
N ASP A 176 -10.94 6.23 20.25
CA ASP A 176 -12.01 5.98 21.23
C ASP A 176 -13.32 6.70 20.85
N GLY A 177 -13.37 7.34 19.67
CA GLY A 177 -14.51 8.13 19.21
C GLY A 177 -15.25 7.52 18.02
N PRO A 178 -16.43 8.09 17.67
CA PRO A 178 -17.23 7.62 16.55
C PRO A 178 -16.59 7.90 15.18
N GLY A 179 -15.52 8.71 15.14
CA GLY A 179 -14.74 9.02 13.95
C GLY A 179 -13.58 8.07 13.70
N ARG A 180 -13.48 6.95 14.44
CA ARG A 180 -12.38 5.98 14.35
C ARG A 180 -12.10 5.59 12.90
N ARG A 181 -10.87 5.82 12.44
CA ARG A 181 -10.36 5.41 11.12
C ARG A 181 -8.93 4.91 11.24
N SER A 182 -8.59 3.90 10.45
CA SER A 182 -7.23 3.35 10.40
C SER A 182 -6.57 3.67 9.06
N TYR A 183 -5.31 4.06 9.11
CA TYR A 183 -4.47 4.31 7.94
C TYR A 183 -3.15 3.57 8.08
N SER A 184 -2.66 2.99 6.99
CA SER A 184 -1.44 2.17 7.00
C SER A 184 -0.35 2.74 6.09
N GLY A 185 0.89 2.58 6.51
CA GLY A 185 2.10 2.78 5.72
C GLY A 185 3.03 1.59 5.87
N LEU A 186 3.94 1.43 4.90
CA LEU A 186 4.98 0.41 4.92
C LEU A 186 6.35 1.08 4.99
N SER A 187 7.25 0.54 5.79
CA SER A 187 8.63 1.00 5.80
C SER A 187 9.43 0.39 4.66
N ASP A 188 10.38 1.14 4.12
CA ASP A 188 11.34 0.63 3.15
C ASP A 188 12.45 -0.23 3.80
N GLU A 189 13.48 -0.59 3.02
CA GLU A 189 14.65 -1.34 3.50
C GLU A 189 15.44 -0.62 4.59
N SER A 190 15.37 0.72 4.64
CA SER A 190 16.02 1.55 5.64
C SER A 190 15.15 1.79 6.89
N GLY A 191 14.00 1.13 6.97
CA GLY A 191 13.04 1.26 8.06
C GLY A 191 12.31 2.61 8.06
N THR A 192 12.38 3.40 6.97
CA THR A 192 11.69 4.69 6.92
C THR A 192 10.27 4.52 6.42
N VAL A 193 9.30 5.14 7.09
CA VAL A 193 7.86 5.01 6.77
C VAL A 193 7.15 6.35 6.82
N VAL A 194 6.13 6.49 5.97
CA VAL A 194 5.12 7.54 6.07
C VAL A 194 3.72 6.95 5.97
N VAL A 195 2.82 7.44 6.81
CA VAL A 195 1.38 7.15 6.77
C VAL A 195 0.63 8.42 6.41
N PRO A 196 0.32 8.63 5.12
CA PRO A 196 -0.47 9.76 4.67
C PRO A 196 -1.97 9.50 4.84
N PHE A 197 -2.72 10.51 5.26
CA PHE A 197 -4.18 10.46 5.31
C PHE A 197 -4.82 11.85 5.26
N ALA A 198 -6.08 11.93 4.83
CA ALA A 198 -6.82 13.17 4.89
C ALA A 198 -7.09 13.56 6.36
N TYR A 199 -6.89 14.83 6.70
CA TYR A 199 -7.28 15.33 8.03
C TYR A 199 -8.74 14.99 8.32
N PRO A 200 -9.08 14.57 9.56
CA PRO A 200 -10.48 14.34 9.92
C PRO A 200 -11.29 15.61 9.70
N ARG A 201 -12.56 15.43 9.35
CA ARG A 201 -13.49 16.55 9.19
C ARG A 201 -13.57 17.32 10.50
N PHE A 202 -13.58 18.65 10.43
CA PHE A 202 -13.85 19.48 11.60
C PHE A 202 -15.25 19.15 12.10
N GLY A 203 -15.34 18.59 13.32
CA GLY A 203 -16.62 18.28 13.94
C GLY A 203 -17.47 19.56 14.03
N ALA A 204 -18.76 19.44 13.71
CA ALA A 204 -19.70 20.50 14.01
C ALA A 204 -19.71 20.72 15.53
N VAL A 205 -19.71 21.98 15.97
CA VAL A 205 -19.87 22.29 17.39
C VAL A 205 -21.23 21.72 17.83
N PRO A 206 -21.27 20.83 18.84
CA PRO A 206 -22.53 20.26 19.31
C PRO A 206 -23.54 21.38 19.63
N GLY A 207 -24.72 21.32 19.01
CA GLY A 207 -25.78 22.32 19.18
C GLY A 207 -25.85 23.43 18.10
N ALA A 208 -24.90 23.49 17.16
CA ALA A 208 -24.99 24.40 16.02
C ALA A 208 -25.94 23.84 14.94
N ILE A 209 -27.21 24.26 14.99
CA ILE A 209 -28.17 24.06 13.91
C ILE A 209 -27.81 25.07 12.81
N ALA A 210 -27.22 24.58 11.71
CA ALA A 210 -26.74 25.37 10.59
C ALA A 210 -25.51 26.26 10.87
N SER A 211 -24.81 26.60 9.80
CA SER A 211 -23.44 27.15 9.69
C SER A 211 -23.19 28.53 10.33
N VAL A 212 -23.99 28.94 11.31
CA VAL A 212 -23.82 30.21 12.02
C VAL A 212 -23.24 29.89 13.41
N PRO A 213 -21.96 30.21 13.67
CA PRO A 213 -21.43 30.13 15.03
C PRO A 213 -22.33 30.94 15.96
N ALA A 214 -22.67 30.39 17.12
CA ALA A 214 -23.42 31.14 18.13
C ALA A 214 -22.72 32.49 18.37
N ALA A 215 -23.48 33.59 18.34
CA ALA A 215 -22.92 34.93 18.46
C ALA A 215 -22.00 35.00 19.70
N GLY A 216 -20.74 35.37 19.49
CA GLY A 216 -19.72 35.44 20.55
C GLY A 216 -18.82 34.20 20.69
N THR A 217 -19.12 33.08 20.01
CA THR A 217 -18.20 31.95 19.93
C THR A 217 -17.23 32.14 18.77
N ARG A 218 -15.99 32.53 19.09
CA ARG A 218 -14.88 32.34 18.15
C ARG A 218 -14.56 30.85 18.22
N GLY A 219 -15.07 30.07 17.27
CA GLY A 219 -14.74 28.64 17.19
C GLY A 219 -13.22 28.43 17.26
N GLU A 220 -12.78 27.25 17.70
CA GLU A 220 -11.36 26.93 17.82
C GLU A 220 -10.64 27.14 16.46
N PRO A 221 -9.61 28.01 16.42
CA PRO A 221 -8.83 28.27 15.21
C PRO A 221 -8.31 26.99 14.57
N THR A 222 -8.30 26.93 13.24
CA THR A 222 -7.89 25.73 12.49
C THR A 222 -6.49 25.23 12.88
N LEU A 223 -5.56 26.13 13.19
CA LEU A 223 -4.19 25.80 13.61
C LEU A 223 -4.09 25.24 15.05
N GLU A 224 -5.10 25.44 15.87
CA GLU A 224 -5.15 24.92 17.25
C GLU A 224 -5.72 23.49 17.29
N ARG A 225 -6.42 23.09 16.21
CA ARG A 225 -7.05 21.78 16.08
C ARG A 225 -6.04 20.64 16.18
N HIS A 226 -6.44 19.63 16.93
CA HIS A 226 -5.65 18.44 17.12
C HIS A 226 -6.52 17.19 17.23
N TRP A 227 -5.96 16.03 16.87
CA TRP A 227 -6.65 14.74 16.90
C TRP A 227 -5.83 13.73 17.69
N PRO A 228 -6.46 13.01 18.64
CA PRO A 228 -5.80 11.88 19.28
C PRO A 228 -5.55 10.79 18.24
N LEU A 229 -4.34 10.23 18.28
CA LEU A 229 -3.90 9.11 17.47
C LEU A 229 -3.45 7.98 18.37
N ARG A 230 -3.76 6.75 17.97
CA ARG A 230 -3.12 5.53 18.48
C ARG A 230 -2.27 4.92 17.38
N ILE A 231 -0.98 4.79 17.62
CA ILE A 231 -0.04 4.19 16.69
C ILE A 231 0.17 2.72 17.05
N LEU A 232 0.02 1.87 16.05
CA LEU A 232 0.33 0.44 16.12
C LEU A 232 1.45 0.15 15.11
N VAL A 233 2.34 -0.77 15.47
CA VAL A 233 3.39 -1.25 14.55
C VAL A 233 3.27 -2.75 14.44
N HIS A 234 3.33 -3.26 13.21
CA HIS A 234 3.40 -4.68 12.92
C HIS A 234 4.79 -4.98 12.39
N TYR A 235 5.50 -5.86 13.08
CA TYR A 235 6.87 -6.20 12.73
C TYR A 235 7.19 -7.62 13.22
N GLU A 236 7.42 -8.49 12.25
CA GLU A 236 7.83 -9.86 12.47
C GLU A 236 8.72 -10.27 11.29
N PRO A 237 10.05 -10.07 11.39
CA PRO A 237 10.95 -10.27 10.26
C PRO A 237 11.04 -11.75 9.84
N ALA A 238 10.77 -12.68 10.77
CA ALA A 238 10.86 -14.12 10.54
C ALA A 238 9.78 -14.67 9.60
N VAL A 239 8.64 -13.99 9.44
CA VAL A 239 7.55 -14.43 8.54
C VAL A 239 7.63 -13.81 7.15
N LEU A 240 8.59 -12.91 6.91
CA LEU A 240 8.73 -12.25 5.62
C LEU A 240 9.18 -13.24 4.53
N ASP A 241 8.35 -13.42 3.51
CA ASP A 241 8.70 -14.17 2.31
C ASP A 241 9.43 -13.22 1.34
N ARG A 242 10.73 -13.49 1.09
CA ARG A 242 11.59 -12.67 0.23
C ARG A 242 12.03 -13.50 -0.98
N PRO A 243 11.32 -13.41 -2.12
CA PRO A 243 11.72 -14.15 -3.29
C PRO A 243 13.12 -13.73 -3.76
N PRO A 244 14.01 -14.68 -4.10
CA PRO A 244 15.41 -14.39 -4.35
C PRO A 244 15.59 -13.47 -5.57
N GLY A 245 16.36 -12.39 -5.42
CA GLY A 245 16.63 -11.43 -6.50
C GLY A 245 15.50 -10.44 -6.79
N LEU A 246 14.48 -10.36 -5.94
CA LEU A 246 13.48 -9.29 -5.97
C LEU A 246 13.77 -8.23 -4.89
N PRO A 247 13.31 -6.98 -5.07
CA PRO A 247 13.69 -5.85 -4.22
C PRO A 247 12.91 -5.73 -2.91
N ALA A 248 11.94 -6.62 -2.65
CA ALA A 248 11.11 -6.52 -1.46
C ALA A 248 10.58 -7.90 -1.04
N ALA A 249 10.06 -7.98 0.19
CA ALA A 249 9.24 -9.10 0.63
C ALA A 249 7.87 -9.07 -0.09
N THR A 250 7.19 -10.21 -0.12
CA THR A 250 5.83 -10.28 -0.67
C THR A 250 4.86 -9.49 0.21
N LEU A 251 3.99 -8.71 -0.42
CA LEU A 251 3.03 -7.85 0.28
C LEU A 251 2.13 -8.66 1.23
N GLY A 252 1.73 -9.87 0.84
CA GLY A 252 0.97 -10.78 1.71
C GLY A 252 1.70 -11.05 3.03
N SER A 253 2.98 -11.44 2.98
CA SER A 253 3.77 -11.73 4.18
C SER A 253 3.98 -10.51 5.08
N ILE A 254 4.12 -9.31 4.50
CA ILE A 254 4.22 -8.04 5.23
C ILE A 254 2.90 -7.76 5.96
N LEU A 255 1.77 -7.91 5.29
CA LEU A 255 0.46 -7.59 5.84
C LEU A 255 0.00 -8.57 6.93
N THR A 256 0.56 -9.78 6.97
CA THR A 256 0.28 -10.79 8.01
C THR A 256 1.15 -10.69 9.27
N GLN A 257 2.07 -9.74 9.34
CA GLN A 257 2.94 -9.59 10.51
C GLN A 257 2.15 -9.32 11.79
N ARG A 258 2.58 -9.92 12.92
CA ARG A 258 1.99 -9.65 14.24
C ARG A 258 2.34 -8.24 14.73
N ARG A 259 1.53 -7.75 15.68
CA ARG A 259 1.82 -6.50 16.38
C ARG A 259 3.13 -6.62 17.14
N ALA A 260 3.94 -5.59 17.01
CA ALA A 260 5.21 -5.42 17.70
C ALA A 260 5.03 -4.58 18.96
N GLN A 261 5.98 -4.72 19.87
CA GLN A 261 6.10 -3.82 21.01
C GLN A 261 6.75 -2.51 20.56
N VAL A 262 6.36 -1.38 21.16
CA VAL A 262 6.80 -0.02 20.81
C VAL A 262 7.38 0.67 22.06
N TRP A 263 8.56 1.25 21.93
CA TRP A 263 9.24 1.98 22.99
C TRP A 263 8.93 3.48 22.92
N THR A 264 8.32 4.01 23.97
CA THR A 264 8.08 5.46 24.09
C THR A 264 9.30 6.19 24.65
N ALA A 265 10.15 5.49 25.41
CA ALA A 265 11.43 5.94 25.91
C ALA A 265 12.45 4.80 25.88
N THR A 266 13.74 5.14 25.82
CA THR A 266 14.86 4.18 25.89
C THR A 266 14.92 3.45 27.22
N VAL A 267 14.36 4.05 28.27
CA VAL A 267 14.19 3.45 29.60
C VAL A 267 12.71 3.25 29.87
N GLY A 268 12.31 2.01 30.15
CA GLY A 268 10.93 1.65 30.44
C GLY A 268 10.53 0.32 29.82
N LEU A 269 9.30 -0.12 30.11
CA LEU A 269 8.69 -1.25 29.44
C LEU A 269 8.07 -0.78 28.12
N PRO A 270 8.20 -1.54 27.03
CA PRO A 270 7.51 -1.21 25.81
C PRO A 270 6.01 -1.49 25.94
N GLY A 271 5.20 -0.75 25.18
CA GLY A 271 3.75 -0.96 25.06
C GLY A 271 3.40 -1.65 23.75
N GLU A 272 2.14 -2.08 23.59
CA GLU A 272 1.63 -2.59 22.31
C GLU A 272 1.17 -1.47 21.36
N ALA A 273 1.01 -0.26 21.88
CA ALA A 273 0.56 0.91 21.15
C ALA A 273 1.24 2.18 21.69
N PHE A 274 1.23 3.23 20.88
CA PHE A 274 1.73 4.55 21.24
C PHE A 274 0.64 5.59 21.00
N ASP A 275 0.07 6.10 22.09
CA ASP A 275 -0.93 7.17 22.03
C ASP A 275 -0.24 8.54 21.94
N THR A 276 -0.72 9.37 21.02
CA THR A 276 -0.13 10.68 20.69
C THR A 276 -1.17 11.60 20.07
N THR A 277 -0.78 12.81 19.71
CA THR A 277 -1.69 13.84 19.18
C THR A 277 -1.12 14.43 17.90
N LEU A 278 -1.92 14.39 16.83
CA LEU A 278 -1.63 15.09 15.58
C LEU A 278 -2.18 16.51 15.65
N ARG A 279 -1.38 17.50 15.23
CA ARG A 279 -1.81 18.90 15.10
C ARG A 279 -2.05 19.25 13.64
N TYR A 280 -3.06 20.06 13.36
CA TYR A 280 -3.36 20.47 11.98
C TYR A 280 -2.17 21.21 11.33
N GLY A 281 -1.93 20.89 10.05
CA GLY A 281 -0.89 21.51 9.24
C GLY A 281 0.55 21.13 9.63
N THR A 282 0.74 20.18 10.55
CA THR A 282 2.07 19.74 11.01
C THR A 282 2.23 18.24 10.81
N GLU A 283 3.35 17.81 10.24
CA GLU A 283 3.70 16.39 10.20
C GLU A 283 4.02 15.87 11.60
N LEU A 284 3.50 14.70 11.96
CA LEU A 284 3.85 14.03 13.20
C LEU A 284 5.06 13.12 12.96
N VAL A 285 6.19 13.43 13.58
CA VAL A 285 7.39 12.58 13.54
C VAL A 285 7.49 11.78 14.83
N LEU A 286 7.39 10.46 14.72
CA LEU A 286 7.45 9.53 15.85
C LEU A 286 8.91 9.22 16.19
N ARG A 287 9.22 9.18 17.49
CA ARG A 287 10.54 8.86 18.04
C ARG A 287 10.44 8.32 19.45
N THR A 288 11.38 7.45 19.82
CA THR A 288 11.58 7.00 21.19
C THR A 288 12.34 8.06 21.98
N ALA A 289 11.82 8.47 23.13
CA ALA A 289 12.48 9.46 23.97
C ALA A 289 13.86 8.96 24.47
N GLY A 290 14.89 9.79 24.28
CA GLY A 290 16.27 9.46 24.63
C GLY A 290 17.05 8.67 23.57
N ASP A 291 16.43 8.25 22.46
CA ASP A 291 17.20 7.70 21.33
C ASP A 291 17.93 8.84 20.59
N MET A 292 19.26 8.76 20.53
CA MET A 292 20.09 9.81 19.93
C MET A 292 19.94 9.91 18.41
N GLN A 293 19.39 8.88 17.76
CA GLN A 293 19.21 8.83 16.31
C GLN A 293 17.80 9.25 15.89
N SER A 294 16.94 9.67 16.83
CA SER A 294 15.54 10.06 16.57
C SER A 294 14.70 8.96 15.92
N ARG A 295 14.98 7.70 16.24
CA ARG A 295 14.25 6.52 15.73
C ARG A 295 13.10 6.14 16.66
N LEU A 296 12.11 5.45 16.12
CA LEU A 296 11.10 4.73 16.90
C LEU A 296 11.57 3.28 17.06
N LEU A 297 11.98 2.91 18.26
CA LEU A 297 12.42 1.55 18.58
C LEU A 297 11.20 0.64 18.73
N ILE A 298 11.25 -0.52 18.09
CA ILE A 298 10.21 -1.55 18.11
C ILE A 298 10.82 -2.94 18.33
N ARG A 299 10.01 -3.95 18.65
CA ARG A 299 10.49 -5.33 18.80
C ARG A 299 9.39 -6.29 18.41
N ALA A 300 9.76 -7.31 17.64
CA ALA A 300 8.85 -8.38 17.32
C ALA A 300 8.33 -9.04 18.60
N SER A 301 7.02 -9.31 18.65
CA SER A 301 6.45 -10.06 19.77
C SER A 301 7.00 -11.48 19.79
N ALA A 302 7.22 -12.02 20.99
CA ALA A 302 7.63 -13.42 21.12
C ALA A 302 6.59 -14.34 20.48
N PRO A 303 7.00 -15.47 19.87
CA PRO A 303 6.09 -16.50 19.36
C PRO A 303 5.09 -16.96 20.41
#